data_AF-A0A5C6PRS5-F1
#
_entry.id   AF-A0A5C6PRS5-F1
#
_cell.length_a   1.000
_cell.length_b   1.000
_cell.length_c   1.000
_cell.angle_alpha   90.00
_cell.angle_beta   90.00
_cell.angle_gamma   90.00
#
_symmetry.space_group_name_H-M   'P 1'
#
loop_
_entity.id
_entity.type
_entity.pdbx_description
1 polymer ?
#
loop_
_entity_poly.entity_id
_entity_poly.type
_entity_poly.pdbx_seq_one_letter_code
_entity_poly.pdbx_strand_id
1 'polypeptide(L)'
;MTRRALVVRGGWEGHDPIGTTDSFVPFLERSGFEVSLHDGPAVYADADVMRSADLVLQNVTMSTIEGPQTAGLRAAVEAGTGLAGWHGGIADSFRGDADYLHLIGGQFAAHPGKAAADRVGDETDGFVRHTIRFTEAAASHPVTEGLDDFEVESEQYWLLHDDYLDVLATTTQEARVGDPWTRPVTSPAVWTRQWGLGRIAVVTPGHSQAVLDHPTVRTLVERGLLWATR
;
A
#
# COMPACT_ATOMS: atom_id res chain seq x y z
N MET A 1 2.66 -5.78 27.15
CA MET A 1 1.26 -5.41 26.80
C MET A 1 0.98 -6.01 25.44
N THR A 2 -0.25 -6.47 25.17
CA THR A 2 -0.66 -6.93 23.84
C THR A 2 -0.66 -5.74 22.88
N ARG A 3 -0.11 -5.91 21.68
CA ARG A 3 -0.08 -4.84 20.66
C ARG A 3 -1.46 -4.72 20.00
N ARG A 4 -1.84 -3.56 19.51
CA ARG A 4 -3.14 -3.30 18.86
C ARG A 4 -2.96 -2.95 17.39
N ALA A 5 -3.65 -3.71 16.54
CA ALA A 5 -3.73 -3.44 15.11
C ALA A 5 -5.15 -2.99 14.73
N LEU A 6 -5.25 -1.79 14.15
CA LEU A 6 -6.48 -1.28 13.57
C LEU A 6 -6.45 -1.60 12.08
N VAL A 7 -7.35 -2.49 11.65
CA VAL A 7 -7.57 -2.76 10.22
C VAL A 7 -8.68 -1.82 9.76
N VAL A 8 -8.31 -0.86 8.92
CA VAL A 8 -9.22 0.13 8.37
C VAL A 8 -9.40 -0.15 6.89
N ARG A 9 -10.61 -0.57 6.51
CA ARG A 9 -10.88 -1.15 5.20
C ARG A 9 -12.11 -0.55 4.53
N GLY A 10 -12.18 -0.63 3.21
CA GLY A 10 -13.36 -0.27 2.45
C GLY A 10 -13.02 0.26 1.06
N GLY A 11 -13.97 1.01 0.48
CA GLY A 11 -13.79 1.59 -0.84
C GLY A 11 -14.27 0.68 -1.97
N TRP A 12 -13.52 0.64 -3.08
CA TRP A 12 -13.94 -0.05 -4.30
C TRP A 12 -13.95 -1.58 -4.16
N GLU A 13 -15.07 -2.20 -4.55
CA GLU A 13 -15.31 -3.66 -4.44
C GLU A 13 -14.35 -4.50 -5.29
N GLY A 14 -13.85 -3.97 -6.42
CA GLY A 14 -12.89 -4.69 -7.27
C GLY A 14 -11.57 -5.03 -6.58
N HIS A 15 -11.20 -4.30 -5.52
CA HIS A 15 -10.04 -4.64 -4.68
C HIS A 15 -10.37 -5.58 -3.51
N ASP A 16 -11.62 -6.02 -3.39
CA ASP A 16 -12.12 -6.88 -2.30
C ASP A 16 -11.57 -6.50 -0.91
N PRO A 17 -11.88 -5.30 -0.39
CA PRO A 17 -11.26 -4.79 0.83
C PRO A 17 -11.57 -5.66 2.07
N ILE A 18 -12.70 -6.39 2.08
CA ILE A 18 -13.05 -7.29 3.18
C ILE A 18 -12.25 -8.59 3.07
N GLY A 19 -12.37 -9.33 1.96
CA GLY A 19 -11.71 -10.63 1.82
C GLY A 19 -10.20 -10.53 1.88
N THR A 20 -9.62 -9.51 1.24
CA THR A 20 -8.17 -9.30 1.26
C THR A 20 -7.66 -9.00 2.66
N THR A 21 -8.30 -8.11 3.42
CA THR A 21 -7.88 -7.79 4.79
C THR A 21 -8.15 -8.92 5.78
N ASP A 22 -9.28 -9.63 5.67
CA ASP A 22 -9.60 -10.80 6.49
C ASP A 22 -8.51 -11.88 6.35
N SER A 23 -7.90 -12.02 5.17
CA SER A 23 -6.81 -12.96 4.95
C SER A 23 -5.53 -12.65 5.76
N PHE A 24 -5.35 -11.41 6.24
CA PHE A 24 -4.21 -10.99 7.07
C PHE A 24 -4.52 -10.95 8.57
N VAL A 25 -5.80 -10.97 8.98
CA VAL A 25 -6.19 -10.96 10.41
C VAL A 25 -5.55 -12.13 11.18
N PRO A 26 -5.62 -13.40 10.71
CA PRO A 26 -4.99 -14.51 11.42
C PRO A 26 -3.46 -14.36 11.55
N PHE A 27 -2.81 -13.70 10.59
CA PHE A 27 -1.37 -13.42 10.67
C PHE A 27 -1.07 -12.40 11.78
N LEU A 28 -1.85 -11.32 11.86
CA LEU A 28 -1.72 -10.31 12.93
C LEU A 28 -1.96 -10.93 14.30
N GLU A 29 -3.01 -11.73 14.47
CA GLU A 29 -3.32 -12.39 15.74
C GLU A 29 -2.18 -13.32 16.19
N ARG A 30 -1.66 -14.16 15.28
CA ARG A 30 -0.49 -15.02 15.56
C ARG A 30 0.77 -14.23 15.85
N SER A 31 0.86 -12.99 15.38
CA SER A 31 1.97 -12.07 15.65
C SER A 31 1.81 -11.28 16.96
N GLY A 32 0.77 -11.61 17.75
CA GLY A 32 0.54 -11.07 19.09
C GLY A 32 -0.25 -9.76 19.12
N PHE A 33 -1.04 -9.48 18.07
CA PHE A 33 -1.91 -8.32 18.03
C PHE A 33 -3.33 -8.66 18.51
N GLU A 34 -3.93 -7.74 19.26
CA GLU A 34 -5.37 -7.56 19.37
C GLU A 34 -5.84 -6.77 18.14
N VAL A 35 -6.72 -7.36 17.33
CA VAL A 35 -7.16 -6.78 16.05
C VAL A 35 -8.56 -6.17 16.19
N SER A 36 -8.75 -4.95 15.70
CA SER A 36 -10.07 -4.33 15.53
C SER A 36 -10.29 -3.96 14.06
N LEU A 37 -11.48 -4.26 13.54
CA LEU A 37 -11.87 -3.99 12.15
C LEU A 37 -12.76 -2.75 12.10
N HIS A 38 -12.48 -1.85 11.15
CA HIS A 38 -13.24 -0.62 10.93
C HIS A 38 -13.53 -0.44 9.45
N ASP A 39 -14.81 -0.21 9.13
CA ASP A 39 -15.27 0.01 7.76
C ASP A 39 -15.22 1.52 7.45
N GLY A 40 -14.10 1.96 6.86
CA GLY A 40 -13.85 3.34 6.45
C GLY A 40 -13.08 4.22 7.47
N PRO A 41 -12.71 5.44 7.07
CA PRO A 41 -11.73 6.27 7.79
C PRO A 41 -12.27 6.97 9.05
N ALA A 42 -13.55 6.80 9.40
CA ALA A 42 -14.17 7.51 10.51
C ALA A 42 -13.46 7.29 11.86
N VAL A 43 -12.90 6.08 12.06
CA VAL A 43 -12.14 5.73 13.27
C VAL A 43 -10.93 6.64 13.51
N TYR A 44 -10.34 7.22 12.46
CA TYR A 44 -9.17 8.08 12.59
C TYR A 44 -9.45 9.36 13.38
N ALA A 45 -10.71 9.78 13.47
CA ALA A 45 -11.11 10.93 14.29
C ALA A 45 -11.21 10.61 15.79
N ASP A 46 -11.16 9.33 16.20
CA ASP A 46 -11.20 8.93 17.62
C ASP A 46 -9.78 8.95 18.21
N ALA A 47 -9.49 10.01 18.97
CA ALA A 47 -8.18 10.23 19.55
C ALA A 47 -7.74 9.16 20.58
N ASP A 48 -8.69 8.50 21.25
CA ASP A 48 -8.38 7.47 22.25
C ASP A 48 -8.04 6.16 21.57
N VAL A 49 -8.80 5.78 20.54
CA VAL A 49 -8.53 4.63 19.70
C VAL A 49 -7.17 4.79 19.02
N MET A 50 -6.93 5.93 18.36
CA MET A 50 -5.69 6.20 17.63
C MET A 50 -4.46 6.25 18.51
N ARG A 51 -4.53 6.84 19.71
CA ARG A 51 -3.41 6.87 20.67
C ARG A 51 -3.01 5.47 21.16
N SER A 52 -3.98 4.55 21.18
CA SER A 52 -3.76 3.19 21.63
C SER A 52 -3.26 2.23 20.54
N ALA A 53 -3.34 2.63 19.27
CA ALA A 53 -2.93 1.81 18.14
C ALA A 53 -1.40 1.71 18.04
N ASP A 54 -0.88 0.48 17.92
CA ASP A 54 0.53 0.24 17.59
C ASP A 54 0.74 0.15 16.07
N LEU A 55 -0.30 -0.26 15.34
CA LEU A 55 -0.31 -0.41 13.89
C LEU A 55 -1.70 -0.05 13.32
N VAL A 56 -1.71 0.66 12.20
CA VAL A 56 -2.85 0.78 11.29
C VAL A 56 -2.54 0.00 10.01
N LEU A 57 -3.36 -1.01 9.72
CA LEU A 57 -3.43 -1.61 8.39
C LEU A 57 -4.47 -0.81 7.60
N GLN A 58 -4.00 -0.04 6.62
CA GLN A 58 -4.80 0.84 5.76
C GLN A 58 -5.12 0.15 4.44
N ASN A 59 -6.42 -0.06 4.17
CA ASN A 59 -6.92 -0.64 2.93
C ASN A 59 -8.27 -0.03 2.48
N VAL A 60 -8.28 1.27 2.17
CA VAL A 60 -9.48 2.01 1.74
C VAL A 60 -9.28 2.60 0.34
N THR A 61 -9.78 1.93 -0.70
CA THR A 61 -9.53 2.33 -2.10
C THR A 61 -10.50 3.42 -2.58
N MET A 62 -10.05 4.40 -3.37
CA MET A 62 -10.90 5.36 -4.11
C MET A 62 -11.98 6.07 -3.27
N SER A 63 -11.70 6.28 -1.98
CA SER A 63 -12.61 6.93 -1.04
C SER A 63 -12.16 8.34 -0.68
N THR A 64 -13.00 9.08 0.03
CA THR A 64 -12.67 10.39 0.62
C THR A 64 -12.38 10.27 2.11
N ILE A 65 -11.67 11.25 2.66
CA ILE A 65 -11.37 11.39 4.09
C ILE A 65 -11.75 12.81 4.52
N GLU A 66 -12.20 12.97 5.76
CA GLU A 66 -12.51 14.28 6.34
C GLU A 66 -11.31 14.84 7.10
N GLY A 67 -11.18 16.17 7.18
CA GLY A 67 -10.04 16.83 7.83
C GLY A 67 -9.70 16.31 9.24
N PRO A 68 -10.67 16.11 10.16
CA PRO A 68 -10.40 15.53 11.48
C PRO A 68 -9.86 14.09 11.43
N GLN A 69 -10.27 13.30 10.43
CA GLN A 69 -9.81 11.93 10.25
C GLN A 69 -8.35 11.93 9.77
N THR A 70 -8.01 12.74 8.76
CA THR A 70 -6.62 12.87 8.30
C THR A 70 -5.72 13.39 9.42
N ALA A 71 -6.17 14.41 10.14
CA ALA A 71 -5.42 14.99 11.25
C ALA A 71 -5.15 13.96 12.37
N GLY A 72 -6.15 13.13 12.71
CA GLY A 72 -6.00 12.09 13.72
C GLY A 72 -5.07 10.95 13.30
N LEU A 73 -5.17 10.47 12.05
CA LEU A 73 -4.23 9.49 11.50
C LEU A 73 -2.80 10.01 11.54
N ARG A 74 -2.60 11.23 11.03
CA ARG A 74 -1.28 11.85 10.96
C ARG A 74 -0.66 12.07 12.33
N ALA A 75 -1.44 12.58 13.30
CA ALA A 75 -0.98 12.77 14.67
C ALA A 75 -0.57 11.43 15.34
N ALA A 76 -1.32 10.35 15.09
CA ALA A 76 -0.98 9.03 15.61
C ALA A 76 0.33 8.50 15.02
N VAL A 77 0.53 8.62 13.71
CA VAL A 77 1.77 8.23 13.05
C VAL A 77 2.94 9.07 13.56
N GLU A 78 2.79 10.40 13.64
CA GLU A 78 3.82 11.28 14.21
C GLU A 78 4.20 10.89 15.64
N ALA A 79 3.24 10.41 16.43
CA ALA A 79 3.42 9.93 17.80
C ALA A 79 3.95 8.48 17.91
N GLY A 80 4.09 7.75 16.80
CA GLY A 80 4.74 6.45 16.76
C GLY A 80 3.92 5.32 16.15
N THR A 81 2.61 5.46 15.97
CA THR A 81 1.78 4.41 15.39
C THR A 81 2.28 4.04 13.98
N GLY A 82 2.44 2.75 13.72
CA GLY A 82 2.81 2.27 12.39
C GLY A 82 1.67 2.43 11.38
N LEU A 83 1.98 2.68 10.12
CA LEU A 83 1.00 2.69 9.03
C LEU A 83 1.48 1.78 7.91
N ALA A 84 0.70 0.77 7.55
CA ALA A 84 1.04 -0.08 6.42
C ALA A 84 -0.18 -0.49 5.62
N GLY A 85 0.02 -0.76 4.34
CA GLY A 85 -1.07 -1.12 3.45
C GLY A 85 -0.55 -1.49 2.07
N TRP A 86 -1.49 -1.80 1.19
CA TRP A 86 -1.15 -2.21 -0.16
C TRP A 86 -2.05 -1.59 -1.22
N HIS A 87 -1.50 -1.56 -2.42
CA HIS A 87 -2.19 -1.22 -3.67
C HIS A 87 -3.04 0.05 -3.54
N GLY A 88 -4.23 0.06 -4.13
CA GLY A 88 -5.14 1.18 -4.05
C GLY A 88 -5.69 1.44 -2.64
N GLY A 89 -5.63 0.44 -1.76
CA GLY A 89 -6.06 0.58 -0.37
C GLY A 89 -5.21 1.53 0.46
N ILE A 90 -4.01 1.88 -0.03
CA ILE A 90 -3.15 2.89 0.60
C ILE A 90 -2.73 3.99 -0.37
N ALA A 91 -2.27 3.64 -1.58
CA ALA A 91 -1.69 4.58 -2.55
C ALA A 91 -2.75 5.23 -3.46
N ASP A 92 -3.96 4.64 -3.51
CA ASP A 92 -5.11 5.16 -4.24
C ASP A 92 -6.24 5.64 -3.30
N SER A 93 -5.91 5.79 -2.02
CA SER A 93 -6.79 6.36 -1.01
C SER A 93 -6.77 7.87 -1.07
N PHE A 94 -7.93 8.49 -0.87
CA PHE A 94 -8.03 9.90 -0.48
C PHE A 94 -7.31 10.87 -1.42
N ARG A 95 -7.38 10.66 -2.75
CA ARG A 95 -6.65 11.42 -3.79
C ARG A 95 -6.78 12.95 -3.71
N GLY A 96 -7.83 13.46 -3.04
CA GLY A 96 -8.08 14.89 -2.86
C GLY A 96 -7.52 15.50 -1.57
N ASP A 97 -6.91 14.69 -0.70
CA ASP A 97 -6.38 15.14 0.59
C ASP A 97 -4.84 15.25 0.54
N ALA A 98 -4.34 16.49 0.47
CA ALA A 98 -2.91 16.74 0.35
C ALA A 98 -2.10 16.30 1.59
N ASP A 99 -2.71 16.30 2.78
CA ASP A 99 -2.03 15.93 4.01
C ASP A 99 -1.81 14.41 4.11
N TYR A 100 -2.78 13.61 3.64
CA TYR A 100 -2.63 12.18 3.50
C TYR A 100 -1.59 11.83 2.42
N LEU A 101 -1.65 12.46 1.25
CA LEU A 101 -0.68 12.23 0.19
C LEU A 101 0.75 12.59 0.63
N HIS A 102 0.91 13.67 1.40
CA HIS A 102 2.19 14.05 2.00
C HIS A 102 2.65 13.07 3.09
N LEU A 103 1.72 12.47 3.85
CA LEU A 103 2.04 11.47 4.86
C LEU A 103 2.64 10.20 4.23
N ILE A 104 1.99 9.67 3.19
CA ILE A 104 2.44 8.42 2.54
C ILE A 104 3.53 8.64 1.46
N GLY A 105 3.65 9.86 0.94
CA GLY A 105 4.66 10.29 -0.03
C GLY A 105 4.47 9.78 -1.46
N GLY A 106 3.35 9.09 -1.75
CA GLY A 106 3.04 8.53 -3.05
C GLY A 106 1.54 8.63 -3.38
N GLN A 107 1.22 8.78 -4.67
CA GLN A 107 -0.14 8.89 -5.18
C GLN A 107 -0.30 8.07 -6.45
N PHE A 108 -1.31 7.23 -6.51
CA PHE A 108 -1.77 6.60 -7.75
C PHE A 108 -2.17 7.66 -8.78
N ALA A 109 -1.51 7.62 -9.94
CA ALA A 109 -1.86 8.46 -11.09
C ALA A 109 -2.62 7.67 -12.15
N ALA A 110 -2.11 6.49 -12.51
CA ALA A 110 -2.66 5.62 -13.54
C ALA A 110 -2.08 4.20 -13.45
N HIS A 111 -2.68 3.26 -14.17
CA HIS A 111 -2.09 1.97 -14.48
C HIS A 111 -2.23 1.70 -16.00
N PRO A 112 -1.30 2.16 -16.85
CA PRO A 112 -1.42 1.92 -18.29
C PRO A 112 -1.54 0.42 -18.59
N GLY A 113 -2.69 0.03 -19.11
CA GLY A 113 -3.05 -1.37 -19.30
C GLY A 113 -2.52 -1.98 -20.60
N LYS A 114 -3.24 -2.96 -21.10
CA LYS A 114 -2.99 -3.60 -22.41
C LYS A 114 -3.15 -2.58 -23.55
N ALA A 115 -2.54 -2.89 -24.69
CA ALA A 115 -2.74 -2.11 -25.91
C ALA A 115 -4.22 -2.13 -26.30
N ALA A 116 -4.71 -1.07 -26.94
CA ALA A 116 -6.14 -0.93 -27.24
C ALA A 116 -6.73 -2.11 -28.04
N ALA A 117 -5.93 -2.79 -28.87
CA ALA A 117 -6.35 -3.96 -29.63
C ALA A 117 -6.57 -5.23 -28.78
N ASP A 118 -5.96 -5.29 -27.60
CA ASP A 118 -5.99 -6.46 -26.69
C ASP A 118 -6.99 -6.27 -25.54
N ARG A 119 -7.74 -5.16 -25.57
CA ARG A 119 -8.72 -4.81 -24.54
C ARG A 119 -10.06 -5.50 -24.79
N VAL A 120 -10.63 -6.04 -23.73
CA VAL A 120 -11.92 -6.76 -23.72
C VAL A 120 -13.03 -6.00 -22.98
N GLY A 121 -12.69 -4.88 -22.32
CA GLY A 121 -13.66 -3.98 -21.69
C GLY A 121 -13.98 -4.30 -20.23
N ASP A 122 -13.17 -5.12 -19.56
CA ASP A 122 -13.24 -5.38 -18.13
C ASP A 122 -11.95 -4.94 -17.41
N GLU A 123 -11.89 -5.17 -16.09
CA GLU A 123 -10.73 -4.78 -15.26
C GLU A 123 -9.42 -5.42 -15.73
N THR A 124 -9.48 -6.59 -16.39
CA THR A 124 -8.29 -7.29 -16.86
C THR A 124 -7.57 -6.53 -17.96
N ASP A 125 -8.20 -5.52 -18.57
CA ASP A 125 -7.55 -4.58 -19.47
C ASP A 125 -6.40 -3.84 -18.78
N GLY A 126 -6.48 -3.65 -17.46
CA GLY A 126 -5.43 -3.08 -16.63
C GLY A 126 -4.30 -4.05 -16.29
N PHE A 127 -4.50 -5.36 -16.45
CA PHE A 127 -3.54 -6.36 -15.99
C PHE A 127 -2.46 -6.64 -17.03
N VAL A 128 -1.22 -6.34 -16.65
CA VAL A 128 -0.05 -6.55 -17.49
C VAL A 128 1.00 -7.32 -16.71
N ARG A 129 1.70 -8.23 -17.37
CA ARG A 129 2.87 -8.89 -16.79
C ARG A 129 4.02 -7.89 -16.68
N HIS A 130 4.59 -7.78 -15.49
CA HIS A 130 5.71 -6.89 -15.24
C HIS A 130 6.57 -7.40 -14.08
N THR A 131 7.81 -6.92 -14.03
CA THR A 131 8.78 -7.28 -13.00
C THR A 131 8.82 -6.23 -11.91
N ILE A 132 8.81 -6.68 -10.65
CA ILE A 132 9.19 -5.87 -9.49
C ILE A 132 10.67 -6.12 -9.21
N ARG A 133 11.46 -5.04 -9.22
CA ARG A 133 12.91 -5.09 -9.03
C ARG A 133 13.32 -4.47 -7.71
N PHE A 134 14.03 -5.22 -6.89
CA PHE A 134 14.57 -4.73 -5.63
C PHE A 134 15.73 -3.75 -5.87
N THR A 135 15.80 -2.70 -5.06
CA THR A 135 16.89 -1.71 -5.11
C THR A 135 18.08 -2.17 -4.28
N GLU A 136 19.21 -1.45 -4.37
CA GLU A 136 20.36 -1.69 -3.48
C GLU A 136 19.98 -1.52 -1.98
N ALA A 137 19.16 -0.52 -1.66
CA ALA A 137 18.67 -0.27 -0.30
C ALA A 137 17.85 -1.44 0.26
N ALA A 138 17.28 -2.27 -0.62
CA ALA A 138 16.47 -3.43 -0.24
C ALA A 138 17.31 -4.62 0.24
N ALA A 139 18.57 -4.72 -0.16
CA ALA A 139 19.38 -5.94 0.03
C ALA A 139 19.48 -6.36 1.51
N SER A 140 19.55 -5.38 2.42
CA SER A 140 19.64 -5.61 3.87
C SER A 140 18.44 -5.10 4.66
N HIS A 141 17.38 -4.63 3.98
CA HIS A 141 16.22 -4.08 4.69
C HIS A 141 15.35 -5.22 5.24
N PRO A 142 14.91 -5.20 6.52
CA PRO A 142 14.17 -6.33 7.13
C PRO A 142 12.90 -6.74 6.39
N VAL A 143 12.28 -5.82 5.65
CA VAL A 143 11.09 -6.11 4.83
C VAL A 143 11.44 -6.97 3.60
N THR A 144 12.63 -6.79 3.02
CA THR A 144 13.00 -7.33 1.70
C THR A 144 14.18 -8.29 1.73
N GLU A 145 14.89 -8.42 2.85
CA GLU A 145 16.07 -9.28 2.96
C GLU A 145 15.75 -10.74 2.56
N GLY A 146 16.58 -11.27 1.66
CA GLY A 146 16.44 -12.63 1.12
C GLY A 146 15.33 -12.82 0.08
N LEU A 147 14.73 -11.74 -0.44
CA LEU A 147 13.79 -11.79 -1.55
C LEU A 147 14.50 -11.45 -2.87
N ASP A 148 14.14 -12.18 -3.92
CA ASP A 148 14.60 -11.94 -5.29
C ASP A 148 13.52 -11.21 -6.10
N ASP A 149 13.96 -10.50 -7.14
CA ASP A 149 13.08 -9.92 -8.16
C ASP A 149 12.02 -10.94 -8.61
N PHE A 150 10.78 -10.47 -8.78
CA PHE A 150 9.66 -11.35 -9.13
C PHE A 150 8.77 -10.72 -10.18
N GLU A 151 8.08 -11.57 -10.93
CA GLU A 151 7.07 -11.15 -11.90
C GLU A 151 5.67 -11.29 -11.32
N VAL A 152 4.79 -10.38 -11.71
CA VAL A 152 3.36 -10.41 -11.38
C VAL A 152 2.55 -10.02 -12.61
N GLU A 153 1.34 -10.53 -12.72
CA GLU A 153 0.35 -10.11 -13.71
C GLU A 153 -0.79 -9.40 -12.99
N SER A 154 -0.77 -8.07 -13.03
CA SER A 154 -1.70 -7.20 -12.31
C SER A 154 -1.59 -5.77 -12.86
N GLU A 155 -2.28 -4.82 -12.25
CA GLU A 155 -2.14 -3.40 -12.55
C GLU A 155 -0.73 -2.91 -12.19
N GLN A 156 -0.02 -2.34 -13.17
CA GLN A 156 1.31 -1.77 -12.98
C GLN A 156 1.20 -0.27 -12.66
N TYR A 157 1.25 0.08 -11.37
CA TYR A 157 1.02 1.46 -10.93
C TYR A 157 2.07 2.45 -11.42
N TRP A 158 1.59 3.53 -12.03
CA TRP A 158 2.32 4.78 -12.23
C TRP A 158 2.05 5.69 -11.03
N LEU A 159 3.10 6.04 -10.30
CA LEU A 159 2.98 6.85 -9.09
C LEU A 159 3.59 8.24 -9.24
N LEU A 160 2.87 9.25 -8.78
CA LEU A 160 3.50 10.50 -8.35
C LEU A 160 4.08 10.27 -6.96
N HIS A 161 5.32 10.69 -6.72
CA HIS A 161 6.02 10.41 -5.48
C HIS A 161 7.03 11.50 -5.15
N ASP A 162 7.35 11.66 -3.86
CA ASP A 162 8.42 12.54 -3.38
C ASP A 162 9.77 11.80 -3.24
N ASP A 163 10.84 12.56 -3.02
CA ASP A 163 12.21 12.04 -2.90
C ASP A 163 12.54 11.52 -1.49
N TYR A 164 11.63 11.70 -0.53
CA TYR A 164 11.83 11.33 0.87
C TYR A 164 11.51 9.84 1.12
N LEU A 165 11.09 9.11 0.09
CA LEU A 165 10.83 7.68 0.16
C LEU A 165 12.13 6.86 0.22
N ASP A 166 12.20 5.93 1.16
CA ASP A 166 13.16 4.83 1.10
C ASP A 166 12.62 3.76 0.16
N VAL A 167 12.98 3.84 -1.13
CA VAL A 167 12.47 2.93 -2.17
C VAL A 167 13.19 1.58 -2.09
N LEU A 168 12.44 0.54 -1.73
CA LEU A 168 12.93 -0.83 -1.60
C LEU A 168 12.73 -1.65 -2.89
N ALA A 169 11.68 -1.36 -3.66
CA ALA A 169 11.49 -1.98 -4.95
C ALA A 169 10.86 -1.01 -5.94
N THR A 170 11.12 -1.25 -7.22
CA THR A 170 10.62 -0.44 -8.33
C THR A 170 9.95 -1.30 -9.38
N THR A 171 9.15 -0.66 -10.23
CA THR A 171 8.64 -1.23 -11.47
C THR A 171 8.82 -0.22 -12.58
N THR A 172 9.09 -0.69 -13.81
CA THR A 172 9.33 0.19 -14.96
C THR A 172 8.26 -0.06 -16.01
N GLN A 173 7.44 0.97 -16.28
CA GLN A 173 6.56 1.00 -17.43
C GLN A 173 7.40 1.33 -18.68
N GLU A 174 7.50 0.40 -19.61
CA GLU A 174 8.11 0.64 -20.91
C GLU A 174 7.23 1.55 -21.79
N ALA A 175 7.85 2.31 -22.69
CA ALA A 175 7.10 3.04 -23.73
C ALA A 175 6.84 2.12 -24.93
N ARG A 176 5.56 1.82 -25.21
CA ARG A 176 5.16 0.97 -26.33
C ARG A 176 4.72 1.83 -27.51
N VAL A 177 4.68 1.22 -28.70
CA VAL A 177 4.16 1.90 -29.89
C VAL A 177 2.68 2.27 -29.66
N GLY A 178 2.37 3.55 -29.80
CA GLY A 178 1.02 4.08 -29.61
C GLY A 178 0.73 4.63 -28.22
N ASP A 179 1.63 4.45 -27.26
CA ASP A 179 1.52 5.10 -25.96
C ASP A 179 1.72 6.63 -26.08
N PRO A 180 1.06 7.45 -25.24
CA PRO A 180 1.23 8.91 -25.25
C PRO A 180 2.54 9.39 -24.63
N TRP A 181 3.40 8.49 -24.12
CA TRP A 181 4.73 8.79 -23.59
C TRP A 181 5.82 8.10 -24.42
N THR A 182 7.04 8.66 -24.41
CA THR A 182 8.10 8.29 -25.37
C THR A 182 9.33 7.63 -24.75
N ARG A 183 9.36 7.48 -23.41
CA ARG A 183 10.48 6.86 -22.70
C ARG A 183 9.99 6.05 -21.50
N PRO A 184 10.73 5.02 -21.06
CA PRO A 184 10.34 4.28 -19.87
C PRO A 184 10.21 5.18 -18.64
N VAL A 185 9.27 4.83 -17.77
CA VAL A 185 9.05 5.50 -16.48
C VAL A 185 9.13 4.47 -15.38
N THR A 186 9.95 4.78 -14.37
CA THR A 186 10.12 3.91 -13.21
C THR A 186 9.36 4.51 -12.04
N SER A 187 8.52 3.71 -11.41
CA SER A 187 7.76 4.06 -10.21
C SER A 187 8.22 3.20 -9.03
N PRO A 188 8.19 3.72 -7.79
CA PRO A 188 8.34 2.89 -6.62
C PRO A 188 7.19 1.87 -6.56
N ALA A 189 7.52 0.62 -6.23
CA ALA A 189 6.56 -0.46 -6.05
C ALA A 189 6.49 -0.92 -4.59
N VAL A 190 7.59 -0.77 -3.85
CA VAL A 190 7.63 -0.97 -2.40
C VAL A 190 8.48 0.14 -1.82
N TRP A 191 7.96 0.84 -0.82
CA TRP A 191 8.74 1.86 -0.11
C TRP A 191 8.42 1.89 1.37
N THR A 192 9.36 2.44 2.11
CA THR A 192 9.19 2.79 3.51
C THR A 192 9.41 4.28 3.74
N ARG A 193 8.93 4.79 4.88
CA ARG A 193 9.12 6.18 5.29
C ARG A 193 9.10 6.28 6.82
N GLN A 194 10.00 7.08 7.37
CA GLN A 194 9.93 7.51 8.78
C GLN A 194 9.20 8.85 8.86
N TRP A 195 8.10 8.90 9.62
CA TRP A 195 7.30 10.11 9.80
C TRP A 195 7.04 10.39 11.28
N GLY A 196 7.69 11.43 11.81
CA GLY A 196 7.79 11.61 13.26
C GLY A 196 8.43 10.37 13.89
N LEU A 197 7.77 9.76 14.87
CA LEU A 197 8.20 8.50 15.49
C LEU A 197 7.67 7.25 14.75
N GLY A 198 6.68 7.41 13.88
CA GLY A 198 6.01 6.31 13.18
C GLY A 198 6.77 5.84 11.94
N ARG A 199 6.53 4.58 11.59
CA ARG A 199 7.08 3.93 10.40
C ARG A 199 5.95 3.58 9.44
N ILE A 200 6.18 3.88 8.17
CA ILE A 200 5.20 3.67 7.10
C ILE A 200 5.75 2.66 6.09
N ALA A 201 4.96 1.65 5.71
CA ALA A 201 5.32 0.67 4.68
C ALA A 201 4.22 0.55 3.64
N VAL A 202 4.58 0.70 2.36
CA VAL A 202 3.63 0.60 1.24
C VAL A 202 4.09 -0.45 0.24
N VAL A 203 3.15 -1.30 -0.19
CA VAL A 203 3.36 -2.34 -1.19
C VAL A 203 2.35 -2.17 -2.31
N THR A 204 2.73 -1.73 -3.51
CA THR A 204 1.78 -1.50 -4.60
C THR A 204 1.25 -2.77 -5.25
N PRO A 205 1.98 -3.91 -5.32
CA PRO A 205 1.37 -5.15 -5.80
C PRO A 205 0.34 -5.68 -4.79
N GLY A 206 -0.92 -5.80 -5.19
CA GLY A 206 -1.98 -6.30 -4.30
C GLY A 206 -3.40 -6.01 -4.77
N HIS A 207 -3.65 -5.99 -6.08
CA HIS A 207 -4.96 -5.69 -6.65
C HIS A 207 -6.06 -6.66 -6.19
N SER A 208 -5.71 -7.93 -6.05
CA SER A 208 -6.63 -9.00 -5.69
C SER A 208 -6.00 -9.97 -4.71
N GLN A 209 -6.84 -10.83 -4.11
CA GLN A 209 -6.37 -11.91 -3.23
C GLN A 209 -5.30 -12.77 -3.91
N ALA A 210 -5.46 -13.10 -5.20
CA ALA A 210 -4.50 -13.91 -5.94
C ALA A 210 -3.11 -13.26 -6.02
N VAL A 211 -3.05 -11.93 -6.15
CA VAL A 211 -1.78 -11.19 -6.12
C VAL A 211 -1.18 -11.17 -4.72
N LEU A 212 -2.02 -11.01 -3.68
CA LEU A 212 -1.59 -11.04 -2.27
C LEU A 212 -1.12 -12.44 -1.82
N ASP A 213 -1.62 -13.50 -2.45
CA ASP A 213 -1.20 -14.88 -2.22
C ASP A 213 0.12 -15.24 -2.93
N HIS A 214 0.62 -14.37 -3.83
CA HIS A 214 1.96 -14.55 -4.38
C HIS A 214 2.98 -14.53 -3.22
N PRO A 215 3.85 -15.57 -3.06
CA PRO A 215 4.67 -15.74 -1.86
C PRO A 215 5.52 -14.51 -1.50
N THR A 216 6.12 -13.86 -2.50
CA THR A 216 6.92 -12.65 -2.28
C THR A 216 6.05 -11.45 -1.90
N VAL A 217 4.87 -11.28 -2.50
CA VAL A 217 3.96 -10.17 -2.17
C VAL A 217 3.42 -10.35 -0.76
N ARG A 218 2.95 -11.56 -0.43
CA ARG A 218 2.52 -11.92 0.93
C ARG A 218 3.60 -11.58 1.96
N THR A 219 4.83 -12.02 1.70
CA THR A 219 5.97 -11.78 2.59
C THR A 219 6.27 -10.29 2.76
N LEU A 220 6.21 -9.49 1.68
CA LEU A 220 6.41 -8.05 1.73
C LEU A 220 5.35 -7.37 2.61
N VAL A 221 4.08 -7.71 2.44
CA VAL A 221 2.99 -7.13 3.24
C VAL A 221 3.12 -7.55 4.71
N GLU A 222 3.31 -8.84 4.98
CA GLU A 222 3.45 -9.36 6.34
C GLU A 222 4.65 -8.75 7.07
N ARG A 223 5.82 -8.68 6.43
CA ARG A 223 7.00 -8.05 7.02
C ARG A 223 6.84 -6.53 7.14
N GLY A 224 6.18 -5.88 6.18
CA GLY A 224 5.87 -4.46 6.21
C GLY A 224 4.99 -4.09 7.41
N LEU A 225 3.94 -4.87 7.67
CA LEU A 225 3.06 -4.71 8.84
C LEU A 225 3.85 -4.82 10.15
N LEU A 226 4.70 -5.85 10.29
CA LEU A 226 5.50 -6.05 11.49
C LEU A 226 6.58 -4.97 11.67
N TRP A 227 7.25 -4.59 10.58
CA TRP A 227 8.29 -3.56 10.61
C TRP A 227 7.72 -2.19 10.95
N ALA A 228 6.55 -1.82 10.41
CA ALA A 228 5.92 -0.53 10.66
C ALA A 228 5.43 -0.38 12.11
N THR A 229 5.07 -1.48 12.76
CA THR A 229 4.52 -1.50 14.12
C THR A 229 5.45 -0.85 15.14
N ARG A 230 4.93 0.05 15.97
CA ARG A 230 5.70 0.74 16.99
C ARG A 230 6.35 -0.17 18.03
#